data_AF-A0AAW1EKH9-F1
#
_entry.id   AF-A0AAW1EKH9-F1
#
_cell.length_a   1.000
_cell.length_b   1.000
_cell.length_c   1.000
_cell.angle_alpha   90.00
_cell.angle_beta   90.00
_cell.angle_gamma   90.00
#
_symmetry.space_group_name_H-M   'P 1'
#
loop_
_entity.id
_entity.type
_entity.pdbx_description
1 polymer ?
#
loop_
_entity_poly.entity_id
_entity_poly.type
_entity_poly.pdbx_seq_one_letter_code
_entity_poly.pdbx_strand_id
1 'polypeptide(L)'
;MSAMRTMLSAGALVSLLGLGYGMWAIISPGEERRRELLKNLPESNPIRMEETRKRNILVMQALKDAAETNENIARRVGGPAK
;
A
#
# COMPACT_ATOMS: atom_id res chain seq x y z
N MET A 1 -2.63 7.37 -47.98
CA MET A 1 -3.55 6.71 -47.01
C MET A 1 -4.83 7.54 -46.94
N SER A 2 -5.97 6.98 -47.35
CA SER A 2 -7.23 7.73 -47.60
C SER A 2 -7.79 8.38 -46.33
N ALA A 3 -8.24 9.64 -46.44
CA ALA A 3 -8.85 10.43 -45.37
C ALA A 3 -10.05 9.73 -44.70
N MET A 4 -10.77 8.88 -45.44
CA MET A 4 -11.87 8.06 -44.94
C MET A 4 -11.39 7.08 -43.85
N ARG A 5 -10.23 6.45 -44.06
CA ARG A 5 -9.64 5.54 -43.06
C ARG A 5 -9.24 6.31 -41.81
N THR A 6 -8.69 7.51 -41.97
CA THR A 6 -8.32 8.39 -40.86
C THR A 6 -9.53 8.79 -40.01
N MET A 7 -10.63 9.18 -40.65
CA MET A 7 -11.88 9.54 -39.96
C MET A 7 -12.48 8.36 -39.19
N LEU A 8 -12.51 7.16 -39.80
CA LEU A 8 -13.00 5.96 -39.13
C LEU A 8 -12.12 5.57 -37.94
N SER A 9 -10.79 5.63 -38.09
CA SER A 9 -9.87 5.35 -36.99
C SER A 9 -9.96 6.38 -35.87
N ALA A 10 -10.16 7.65 -36.19
CA ALA A 10 -10.32 8.72 -35.20
C ALA A 10 -11.63 8.55 -34.42
N GLY A 11 -12.73 8.22 -35.10
CA GLY A 11 -14.01 7.91 -34.45
C GLY A 11 -13.90 6.72 -33.50
N ALA A 12 -13.27 5.63 -33.95
CA ALA A 12 -13.03 4.45 -33.12
C ALA A 12 -12.21 4.77 -31.85
N LEU A 13 -11.16 5.59 -31.98
CA LEU A 13 -10.35 6.04 -30.85
C LEU A 13 -11.16 6.86 -29.83
N VAL A 14 -11.97 7.82 -30.30
CA VAL A 14 -12.82 8.63 -29.42
C VAL A 14 -13.85 7.76 -28.69
N SER A 15 -14.45 6.80 -29.37
CA SER A 15 -15.38 5.84 -28.75
C SER A 15 -14.69 5.01 -27.67
N LEU A 16 -13.46 4.53 -27.92
CA LEU A 16 -12.69 3.77 -26.94
C LEU A 16 -12.34 4.59 -25.71
N LEU A 17 -11.93 5.84 -25.90
CA LEU A 17 -11.65 6.77 -24.81
C LEU A 17 -12.90 7.07 -23.98
N GLY A 18 -14.04 7.26 -24.65
CA GLY A 18 -15.33 7.48 -23.98
C GLY A 18 -15.76 6.30 -23.12
N LEU A 19 -15.62 5.07 -23.64
CA LEU A 19 -15.91 3.84 -22.89
C LEU A 19 -14.95 3.67 -21.70
N GLY A 20 -13.65 3.91 -21.90
CA GLY A 20 -12.65 3.84 -20.82
C GLY A 20 -12.93 4.85 -19.72
N TYR A 21 -13.26 6.10 -20.09
CA TYR A 21 -13.64 7.14 -19.14
C TYR A 21 -14.93 6.81 -18.39
N GLY A 22 -15.96 6.32 -19.09
CA GLY A 22 -17.22 5.91 -18.45
C GLY A 22 -17.03 4.78 -17.45
N MET A 23 -16.23 3.76 -17.80
CA MET A 23 -15.89 2.65 -16.91
C MET A 23 -15.09 3.13 -15.69
N TRP A 24 -14.13 4.03 -15.90
CA TRP A 24 -13.36 4.64 -14.82
C TRP A 24 -14.24 5.48 -13.89
N ALA A 25 -15.18 6.26 -14.42
CA ALA A 25 -16.10 7.09 -13.62
C ALA A 25 -17.00 6.24 -12.70
N ILE A 26 -17.42 5.05 -13.16
CA ILE A 26 -18.23 4.12 -12.36
C ILE A 26 -17.40 3.42 -11.28
N ILE A 27 -16.17 3.01 -11.59
CA ILE A 27 -15.31 2.25 -10.68
C ILE A 27 -14.58 3.17 -9.69
N SER A 28 -14.25 4.39 -10.09
CA SER A 28 -13.50 5.30 -9.24
C SER A 28 -14.36 5.62 -8.00
N PRO A 29 -13.87 5.31 -6.78
CA PRO A 29 -14.57 5.70 -5.57
C PRO A 29 -14.65 7.23 -5.59
N GLY A 30 -15.88 7.77 -5.63
CA GLY A 30 -16.11 9.20 -5.65
C GLY A 30 -15.32 9.92 -4.55
N GLU A 31 -15.03 11.21 -4.74
CA GLU A 31 -14.19 11.98 -3.83
C GLU A 31 -14.59 11.83 -2.35
N GLU A 32 -15.88 11.66 -2.08
CA GLU A 32 -16.41 11.43 -0.73
C GLU A 32 -15.92 10.11 -0.11
N ARG A 33 -15.96 9.01 -0.87
CA ARG A 33 -15.46 7.70 -0.42
C ARG A 33 -13.94 7.71 -0.29
N ARG A 34 -13.23 8.47 -1.14
CA ARG A 34 -11.79 8.70 -0.98
C ARG A 34 -11.47 9.48 0.29
N ARG A 35 -12.25 10.52 0.62
CA ARG A 35 -12.12 11.28 1.87
C ARG A 35 -12.45 10.43 3.10
N GLU A 36 -13.45 9.57 3.04
CA GLU A 36 -13.77 8.61 4.11
C GLU A 36 -12.66 7.57 4.31
N LEU A 37 -12.10 7.04 3.22
CA LEU A 37 -10.94 6.14 3.30
C LEU A 37 -9.76 6.86 3.96
N LEU A 38 -9.47 8.11 3.55
CA LEU A 38 -8.40 8.93 4.13
C LEU A 38 -8.60 9.22 5.62
N LYS A 39 -9.85 9.46 6.05
CA LYS A 39 -10.18 9.66 7.48
C LYS A 39 -9.95 8.40 8.32
N ASN A 40 -10.07 7.21 7.73
CA ASN A 40 -9.90 5.94 8.43
C ASN A 40 -8.46 5.40 8.39
N LEU A 41 -7.49 6.12 7.79
CA LEU A 41 -6.11 5.68 7.86
C LEU A 41 -5.61 5.70 9.31
N PRO A 42 -4.78 4.72 9.71
CA PRO A 42 -4.17 4.70 11.03
C PRO A 42 -3.31 5.94 11.33
N GLU A 43 -2.84 6.62 10.28
CA GLU A 43 -2.04 7.85 10.34
C GLU A 43 -2.85 9.12 10.66
N SER A 44 -4.18 9.12 10.44
CA SER A 44 -5.03 10.30 10.69
C SER A 44 -5.42 10.45 12.17
N ASN A 45 -5.21 9.40 12.99
CA ASN A 45 -5.57 9.39 14.39
C ASN A 45 -4.32 9.62 15.27
N PRO A 46 -4.18 10.80 15.91
CA PRO A 46 -3.01 11.12 16.72
C PRO A 46 -2.83 10.16 17.91
N ILE A 47 -3.90 9.56 18.41
CA ILE A 47 -3.86 8.62 19.54
C ILE A 47 -3.19 7.29 19.12
N ARG A 48 -3.51 6.77 17.93
CA ARG A 48 -2.88 5.54 17.42
C ARG A 48 -1.43 5.74 16.99
N MET A 49 -1.07 6.95 16.57
CA MET A 49 0.31 7.34 16.28
C MET A 49 1.19 7.26 17.53
N GLU A 50 0.69 7.72 18.68
CA GLU A 50 1.41 7.61 19.95
C GLU A 50 1.58 6.15 20.40
N GLU A 51 0.53 5.34 20.29
CA GLU A 51 0.60 3.90 20.59
C GLU A 51 1.60 3.18 19.69
N THR A 52 1.60 3.48 18.39
CA THR A 52 2.54 2.91 17.41
C THR A 52 3.97 3.36 17.70
N ARG A 53 4.18 4.64 18.05
CA ARG A 53 5.50 5.16 18.44
C ARG A 53 6.03 4.45 19.68
N LYS A 54 5.21 4.29 20.73
CA LYS A 54 5.59 3.56 21.96
C LYS A 54 5.96 2.11 21.65
N ARG A 55 5.16 1.41 20.85
CA ARG A 55 5.46 0.04 20.40
C ARG A 55 6.76 -0.04 19.61
N ASN A 56 6.98 0.90 18.68
CA ASN A 56 8.19 0.91 17.85
C ASN A 56 9.46 1.15 18.69
N ILE A 57 9.39 2.03 19.71
CA ILE A 57 10.50 2.23 20.64
C ILE A 57 10.84 0.93 21.38
N LEU A 58 9.83 0.23 21.90
CA LEU A 58 10.02 -1.04 22.61
C LEU A 58 10.62 -2.12 21.71
N VAL A 59 10.14 -2.24 20.47
CA VAL A 59 10.70 -3.18 19.48
C VAL A 59 12.13 -2.82 19.13
N MET A 60 12.43 -1.53 18.91
CA MET A 60 13.79 -1.09 18.61
C MET A 60 14.76 -1.31 19.76
N GLN A 61 14.30 -1.13 20.99
CA GLN A 61 15.09 -1.46 22.17
C GLN A 61 15.37 -2.97 22.22
N ALA A 62 14.36 -3.81 22.05
CA ALA A 62 14.55 -5.27 22.02
C ALA A 62 15.50 -5.72 20.89
N LEU A 63 15.42 -5.10 19.71
CA LEU A 63 16.33 -5.38 18.60
C LEU A 63 17.75 -4.92 18.89
N LYS A 64 17.92 -3.77 19.54
CA LYS A 64 19.22 -3.26 19.95
C LYS A 64 19.86 -4.15 20.99
N ASP A 65 19.11 -4.53 22.03
CA ASP A 65 19.56 -5.45 23.07
C ASP A 65 19.94 -6.81 22.45
N ALA A 66 19.14 -7.30 21.50
CA ALA A 66 19.41 -8.53 20.74
C ALA A 66 20.63 -8.44 19.80
N ALA A 67 20.98 -7.25 19.33
CA ALA A 67 22.16 -7.02 18.49
C ALA A 67 23.44 -6.83 19.31
N GLU A 68 23.33 -6.26 20.51
CA GLU A 68 24.44 -6.09 21.45
C GLU A 68 24.83 -7.41 22.15
N THR A 69 23.88 -8.35 22.25
CA THR A 69 24.15 -9.71 22.73
C THR A 69 24.65 -10.65 21.63
N ASN A 70 25.68 -11.44 21.94
CA ASN A 70 26.20 -12.52 21.09
C ASN A 70 25.45 -13.86 21.32
N GLU A 71 24.31 -13.85 22.01
CA GLU A 71 23.52 -15.05 22.28
C GLU A 71 22.88 -15.60 21.00
N ASN A 72 23.54 -16.62 20.42
CA ASN A 72 23.03 -17.33 19.27
C ASN A 72 21.89 -18.29 19.68
N ILE A 73 20.66 -17.88 19.39
CA ILE A 73 19.42 -18.65 19.65
C ILE A 73 19.46 -20.05 18.98
N ALA A 74 20.12 -20.17 17.82
CA ALA A 74 20.25 -21.45 17.11
C ALA A 74 21.14 -22.47 17.86
N ARG A 75 22.05 -22.00 18.73
CA ARG A 75 22.93 -22.87 19.53
C ARG A 75 22.20 -23.48 20.74
N ARG A 76 21.07 -22.90 21.16
CA ARG A 76 20.29 -23.33 22.33
C ARG A 76 19.32 -24.49 22.03
N VAL A 77 18.87 -24.62 20.78
CA VAL A 77 17.88 -25.64 20.35
C VAL A 77 18.54 -26.90 19.76
N GLY A 78 19.87 -26.88 19.54
CA GLY A 78 20.58 -27.96 18.83
C GLY A 78 21.97 -28.32 19.38
N GLY A 79 22.19 -28.20 20.69
CA GLY A 79 23.37 -28.85 21.31
C GLY A 79 23.26 -30.38 21.16
N PRO A 80 24.38 -31.12 20.98
CA PRO A 80 24.33 -32.51 20.54
C PRO A 80 23.59 -33.35 21.58
N ALA A 81 22.56 -34.08 21.12
CA ALA A 81 22.09 -35.24 21.84
C ALA A 81 23.31 -36.16 22.04
N LYS A 82 23.70 -36.34 23.31
CA LYS A 82 24.68 -37.36 23.70
C LYS A 82 24.20 -38.74 23.28
#